data_AF-A0A3P7VUI6-F1
#
_entry.id   AF-A0A3P7VUI6-F1
#
_cell.length_a   1.000
_cell.length_b   1.000
_cell.length_c   1.000
_cell.angle_alpha   90.00
_cell.angle_beta   90.00
_cell.angle_gamma   90.00
#
_symmetry.space_group_name_H-M   'P 1'
#
loop_
_entity.id
_entity.type
_entity.pdbx_description
1 polymer ?
#
loop_
_entity_poly.entity_id
_entity_poly.type
_entity_poly.pdbx_seq_one_letter_code
_entity_poly.pdbx_strand_id
1 'polypeptide(L)'
;MGKTGLRMRLVRAENWDDVDESWKVPEKLDDNQKNLLDVWVKRSLDSERWTHIFVASVVILITVANILMGCELDMNVVYSTVKRPIAPAIGFATQFVVMPLLAYGIAKTVLVSRGLFSLALGLFITGCSPGGGASNFWTLLLDGNVNLSVTMTFISTLASLVMMPLWISLLGKDFLQGFSTDFKIQIPYAKITRSLVALVVPLLIGIAIKKWKPEWAAKARKVMRPFIIFVLIFVVVFGAITNLYMFKMMTVPALLGGLLLPWCGFMFGCFVSIITRRAPPDVTAIAIETGIQNTGIAILVLKASFTQPDADIGAVIPVIAACFTPGPLLLGAAVHLVLKRLKKRTESLKEVLADADQKPDEMLSSMSLLQQPDVEPEKPVDPAAIASIA
;
A
#
# COMPACT_ATOMS: atom_id res chain seq x y z
N MET A 1 -0.41 -22.45 43.69
CA MET A 1 -1.34 -22.74 42.57
C MET A 1 -0.50 -23.09 41.36
N GLY A 2 -0.56 -24.35 40.93
CA GLY A 2 0.36 -24.94 39.95
C GLY A 2 0.31 -24.26 38.58
N LYS A 3 1.44 -24.28 37.86
CA LYS A 3 1.56 -23.74 36.50
C LYS A 3 0.76 -24.64 35.54
N THR A 4 -0.45 -24.24 35.19
CA THR A 4 -1.24 -24.90 34.15
C THR A 4 -0.64 -24.55 32.78
N GLY A 5 -0.20 -25.55 32.02
CA GLY A 5 0.31 -25.38 30.65
C GLY A 5 -0.78 -25.73 29.64
N LEU A 6 -1.20 -24.76 28.82
CA LEU A 6 -2.16 -24.99 27.74
C LEU A 6 -1.40 -25.22 26.43
N ARG A 7 -1.63 -26.36 25.77
CA ARG A 7 -1.11 -26.62 24.41
C ARG A 7 -2.29 -26.50 23.45
N MET A 8 -2.30 -25.46 22.64
CA MET A 8 -3.34 -25.26 21.63
C MET A 8 -2.79 -25.70 20.27
N ARG A 9 -3.52 -26.58 19.59
CA ARG A 9 -3.21 -27.02 18.22
C ARG A 9 -4.36 -26.61 17.31
N LEU A 10 -4.05 -25.79 16.30
CA LEU A 10 -5.02 -25.38 15.28
C LEU A 10 -4.84 -26.29 14.07
N VAL A 11 -5.76 -27.22 13.86
CA VAL A 11 -5.79 -28.11 12.68
C VAL A 11 -7.03 -27.78 11.86
N ARG A 12 -6.87 -27.73 10.53
CA ARG A 12 -8.00 -27.59 9.62
C ARG A 12 -8.69 -28.95 9.49
N ALA A 13 -9.93 -29.05 9.97
CA ALA A 13 -10.76 -30.24 9.88
C ALA A 13 -12.09 -29.86 9.24
N GLU A 14 -12.46 -30.49 8.12
CA GLU A 14 -13.79 -30.33 7.52
C GLU A 14 -14.82 -31.12 8.35
N ASN A 15 -14.50 -32.37 8.68
CA ASN A 15 -15.19 -33.21 9.66
C ASN A 15 -14.26 -33.62 10.82
N TRP A 16 -14.85 -33.99 11.98
CA TRP A 16 -14.09 -34.45 13.14
C TRP A 16 -13.24 -35.70 12.86
N ASP A 17 -13.66 -36.49 11.87
CA ASP A 17 -13.04 -37.77 11.51
C ASP A 17 -11.84 -37.60 10.56
N ASP A 18 -11.60 -36.40 10.01
CA ASP A 18 -10.50 -36.11 9.08
C ASP A 18 -9.17 -35.80 9.79
N VAL A 19 -9.18 -35.72 11.12
CA VAL A 19 -8.01 -35.46 11.95
C VAL A 19 -7.44 -36.80 12.37
N ASP A 20 -6.12 -37.04 12.18
CA ASP A 20 -5.49 -38.28 12.63
C ASP A 20 -5.78 -38.52 14.13
N GLU A 21 -5.68 -39.76 14.59
CA GLU A 21 -5.99 -40.11 15.98
C GLU A 21 -5.05 -39.47 17.04
N SER A 22 -4.18 -38.51 16.68
CA SER A 22 -3.40 -37.71 17.64
C SER A 22 -4.25 -36.85 18.57
N TRP A 23 -5.56 -36.73 18.34
CA TRP A 23 -6.50 -36.16 19.31
C TRP A 23 -6.87 -37.12 20.45
N LYS A 24 -6.63 -38.43 20.30
CA LYS A 24 -6.85 -39.40 21.37
C LYS A 24 -5.73 -39.25 22.39
N VAL A 25 -6.10 -38.87 23.60
CA VAL A 25 -5.21 -38.87 24.76
C VAL A 25 -4.65 -40.30 24.92
N PRO A 26 -3.32 -40.49 24.93
CA PRO A 26 -2.73 -41.80 25.16
C PRO A 26 -3.30 -42.40 26.46
N GLU A 27 -3.72 -43.66 26.44
CA GLU A 27 -4.25 -44.37 27.62
C GLU A 27 -3.27 -44.36 28.81
N LYS A 28 -1.98 -44.13 28.55
CA LYS A 28 -0.94 -43.89 29.53
C LYS A 28 -0.32 -42.50 29.33
N LEU A 29 -0.83 -41.53 30.07
CA LEU A 29 -0.17 -40.23 30.26
C LEU A 29 1.05 -40.41 31.17
N ASP A 30 2.23 -40.04 30.67
CA ASP A 30 3.42 -39.87 31.49
C ASP A 30 3.13 -38.79 32.56
N ASP A 31 3.61 -38.94 33.79
CA ASP A 31 3.17 -38.12 34.94
C ASP A 31 3.38 -36.60 34.74
N ASN A 32 4.27 -36.21 33.80
CA ASN A 32 4.51 -34.84 33.38
C ASN A 32 3.49 -34.24 32.39
N GLN A 33 2.58 -35.04 31.80
CA GLN A 33 1.61 -34.60 30.78
C GLN A 33 0.16 -34.48 31.30
N LYS A 34 -0.13 -34.86 32.55
CA LYS A 34 -1.48 -34.83 33.15
C LYS A 34 -2.15 -33.44 33.21
N ASN A 35 -1.41 -32.36 32.96
CA ASN A 35 -1.90 -30.98 33.03
C ASN A 35 -2.09 -30.30 31.66
N LEU A 36 -2.03 -31.05 30.55
CA LEU A 36 -2.21 -30.51 29.21
C LEU A 36 -3.69 -30.58 28.81
N LEU A 37 -4.30 -29.41 28.57
CA LEU A 37 -5.65 -29.28 28.01
C LEU A 37 -5.53 -28.97 26.51
N ASP A 38 -5.93 -29.90 25.65
CA ASP A 38 -5.99 -29.67 24.20
C ASP A 38 -7.29 -28.95 23.84
N VAL A 39 -7.17 -27.74 23.29
CA VAL A 39 -8.30 -26.89 22.90
C VAL A 39 -8.39 -26.82 21.38
N TRP A 40 -9.55 -27.22 20.84
CA TRP A 40 -9.86 -27.20 19.41
C TRP A 40 -10.80 -26.05 19.08
N VAL A 41 -10.43 -25.24 18.09
CA VAL A 41 -11.24 -24.09 17.64
C VAL A 41 -11.73 -24.37 16.22
N LYS A 42 -13.03 -24.65 16.06
CA LYS A 42 -13.67 -24.82 14.75
C LYS A 42 -14.12 -23.46 14.22
N ARG A 43 -13.67 -23.09 13.01
CA ARG A 43 -14.18 -21.91 12.30
C ARG A 43 -15.63 -22.18 11.87
N SER A 44 -16.54 -21.20 12.02
CA SER A 44 -17.91 -21.38 11.54
C SER A 44 -17.92 -21.51 10.01
N LEU A 45 -18.78 -22.40 9.50
CA LEU A 45 -18.95 -22.61 8.05
C LEU A 45 -19.30 -21.30 7.33
N ASP A 46 -20.11 -20.45 7.95
CA ASP A 46 -20.45 -19.14 7.40
C ASP A 46 -19.21 -18.24 7.27
N SER A 47 -18.32 -18.22 8.26
CA SER A 47 -17.07 -17.46 8.21
C SER A 47 -16.14 -17.93 7.08
N GLU A 48 -16.07 -19.24 6.84
CA GLU A 48 -15.31 -19.79 5.73
C GLU A 48 -15.90 -19.41 4.37
N ARG A 49 -17.23 -19.51 4.21
CA ARG A 49 -17.94 -19.07 2.99
C ARG A 49 -17.70 -17.59 2.70
N TRP A 50 -17.84 -16.72 3.70
CA TRP A 50 -17.56 -15.29 3.56
C TRP A 50 -16.11 -15.01 3.15
N THR A 51 -15.16 -15.79 3.68
CA THR A 51 -13.74 -15.67 3.33
C THR A 51 -13.49 -16.08 1.88
N HIS A 52 -14.11 -17.16 1.40
CA HIS A 52 -14.01 -17.56 0.00
C HIS A 52 -14.63 -16.54 -0.95
N ILE A 53 -15.80 -15.98 -0.61
CA ILE A 53 -16.43 -14.91 -1.38
C ILE A 53 -15.52 -13.67 -1.41
N PHE A 54 -14.90 -13.33 -0.28
CA PHE A 54 -13.93 -12.24 -0.19
C PHE A 54 -12.70 -12.47 -1.07
N VAL A 55 -12.06 -13.63 -0.97
CA VAL A 55 -10.88 -13.94 -1.79
C VAL A 55 -11.24 -13.95 -3.28
N ALA A 56 -12.36 -14.55 -3.66
CA ALA A 56 -12.81 -14.58 -5.06
C ALA A 56 -13.10 -13.18 -5.61
N SER A 57 -13.80 -12.34 -4.84
CA SER A 57 -14.07 -10.94 -5.23
C SER A 57 -12.78 -10.13 -5.35
N VAL A 58 -11.84 -10.25 -4.40
CA VAL A 58 -10.53 -9.59 -4.47
C VAL A 58 -9.74 -10.03 -5.71
N VAL A 59 -9.72 -11.33 -6.04
CA VAL A 59 -9.08 -11.85 -7.26
C VAL A 59 -9.67 -11.20 -8.50
N ILE A 60 -11.01 -11.13 -8.60
CA ILE A 60 -11.70 -10.51 -9.73
C ILE A 60 -11.35 -9.02 -9.82
N LEU A 61 -11.40 -8.29 -8.70
CA LEU A 61 -11.11 -6.86 -8.68
C LEU A 61 -9.66 -6.57 -9.08
N ILE A 62 -8.68 -7.33 -8.56
CA ILE A 62 -7.27 -7.16 -8.93
C ILE A 62 -7.04 -7.53 -10.40
N THR A 63 -7.70 -8.58 -10.90
CA THR A 63 -7.63 -8.98 -12.32
C THR A 63 -8.11 -7.85 -13.23
N VAL A 64 -9.27 -7.26 -12.91
CA VAL A 64 -9.81 -6.11 -13.65
C VAL A 64 -8.90 -4.90 -13.52
N ALA A 65 -8.38 -4.61 -12.32
CA ALA A 65 -7.44 -3.51 -12.09
C ALA A 65 -6.18 -3.64 -12.98
N ASN A 66 -5.61 -4.85 -13.07
CA ASN A 66 -4.43 -5.12 -13.88
C ASN A 66 -4.72 -4.98 -15.38
N ILE A 67 -5.89 -5.40 -15.87
CA ILE A 67 -6.31 -5.17 -17.26
C ILE A 67 -6.43 -3.68 -17.54
N LEU A 68 -7.11 -2.92 -16.67
CA LEU A 68 -7.29 -1.48 -16.83
C LEU A 68 -5.94 -0.73 -16.83
N MET A 69 -5.01 -1.13 -15.95
CA MET A 69 -3.65 -0.61 -15.92
C MET A 69 -2.90 -0.92 -17.23
N GLY A 70 -3.02 -2.14 -17.74
CA GLY A 70 -2.42 -2.53 -19.03
C GLY A 70 -2.96 -1.70 -20.21
N CYS A 71 -4.26 -1.39 -20.19
CA CYS A 71 -4.90 -0.50 -21.17
C CYS A 71 -4.42 0.95 -21.09
N GLU A 72 -3.98 1.41 -19.91
CA GLU A 72 -3.46 2.76 -19.74
C GLU A 72 -2.00 2.88 -20.23
N LEU A 73 -1.18 1.85 -19.98
CA LEU A 73 0.26 1.79 -20.22
C LEU A 73 0.65 2.12 -21.67
N ASP A 74 1.45 3.17 -21.89
CA ASP A 74 2.01 3.50 -23.21
C ASP A 74 3.40 2.88 -23.40
N MET A 75 3.49 1.90 -24.30
CA MET A 75 4.74 1.21 -24.58
C MET A 75 5.82 2.11 -25.18
N ASN A 76 5.44 3.18 -25.90
CA ASN A 76 6.41 4.13 -26.42
C ASN A 76 7.07 4.90 -25.26
N VAL A 77 6.27 5.28 -24.26
CA VAL A 77 6.75 5.95 -23.04
C VAL A 77 7.66 5.01 -22.25
N VAL A 78 7.25 3.75 -22.05
CA VAL A 78 8.06 2.73 -21.37
C VAL A 78 9.41 2.57 -22.08
N TYR A 79 9.40 2.41 -23.41
CA TYR A 79 10.63 2.25 -24.18
C TYR A 79 11.55 3.48 -24.10
N SER A 80 10.98 4.69 -24.22
CA SER A 80 11.74 5.94 -24.10
C SER A 80 12.36 6.13 -22.70
N THR A 81 11.68 5.65 -21.66
CA THR A 81 12.12 5.74 -20.27
C THR A 81 13.24 4.74 -20.00
N VAL A 82 13.12 3.50 -20.50
CA VAL A 82 14.15 2.46 -20.38
C VAL A 82 15.44 2.83 -21.11
N LYS A 83 15.37 3.62 -22.19
CA LYS A 83 16.57 4.19 -22.85
C LYS A 83 17.39 5.12 -21.96
N ARG A 84 16.82 5.61 -20.86
CA ARG A 84 17.51 6.41 -19.83
C ARG A 84 17.62 5.57 -18.56
N PRO A 85 18.51 4.57 -18.53
CA PRO A 85 18.39 3.43 -17.61
C PRO A 85 18.65 3.77 -16.14
N ILE A 86 19.30 4.89 -15.84
CA ILE A 86 19.74 5.20 -14.47
C ILE A 86 18.56 5.26 -13.49
N ALA A 87 17.50 6.01 -13.81
CA ALA A 87 16.36 6.17 -12.91
C ALA A 87 15.53 4.88 -12.77
N PRO A 88 15.16 4.18 -13.86
CA PRO A 88 14.50 2.87 -13.76
C PRO A 88 15.34 1.81 -13.03
N ALA A 89 16.67 1.79 -13.22
CA ALA A 89 17.56 0.86 -12.53
C ALA A 89 17.61 1.12 -11.03
N ILE A 90 17.62 2.39 -10.60
CA ILE A 90 17.52 2.75 -9.19
C ILE A 90 16.18 2.26 -8.63
N GLY A 91 15.06 2.55 -9.30
CA GLY A 91 13.75 2.07 -8.86
C GLY A 91 13.68 0.55 -8.75
N PHE A 92 14.27 -0.17 -9.71
CA PHE A 92 14.35 -1.63 -9.65
C PHE A 92 15.19 -2.12 -8.46
N ALA A 93 16.33 -1.50 -8.21
CA ALA A 93 17.21 -1.85 -7.08
C ALA A 93 16.57 -1.52 -5.74
N THR A 94 15.91 -0.37 -5.60
CA THR A 94 15.20 -0.04 -4.36
C THR A 94 14.00 -0.97 -4.14
N GLN A 95 13.28 -1.34 -5.20
CA GLN A 95 12.14 -2.23 -5.12
C GLN A 95 12.49 -3.68 -4.76
N PHE A 96 13.56 -4.24 -5.35
CA PHE A 96 13.89 -5.66 -5.17
C PHE A 96 15.18 -5.93 -4.43
N VAL A 97 15.86 -4.92 -3.91
CA VAL A 97 16.99 -5.12 -2.98
C VAL A 97 16.68 -4.43 -1.67
N VAL A 98 16.42 -3.13 -1.70
CA VAL A 98 16.23 -2.36 -0.46
C VAL A 98 14.95 -2.80 0.25
N MET A 99 13.82 -2.88 -0.45
CA MET A 99 12.53 -3.21 0.17
C MET A 99 12.45 -4.60 0.81
N PRO A 100 12.90 -5.70 0.16
CA PRO A 100 12.96 -7.01 0.79
C PRO A 100 13.87 -7.04 2.02
N LEU A 101 15.03 -6.37 1.96
CA LEU A 101 15.97 -6.30 3.08
C LEU A 101 15.44 -5.46 4.24
N LEU A 102 14.77 -4.34 3.95
CA LEU A 102 14.08 -3.53 4.96
C LEU A 102 12.97 -4.34 5.62
N ALA A 103 12.14 -5.01 4.84
CA ALA A 103 11.07 -5.85 5.36
C ALA A 103 11.61 -6.99 6.23
N TYR A 104 12.70 -7.64 5.81
CA TYR A 104 13.38 -8.66 6.60
C TYR A 104 13.92 -8.11 7.93
N GLY A 105 14.59 -6.96 7.89
CA GLY A 105 15.15 -6.32 9.09
C GLY A 105 14.07 -5.88 10.08
N ILE A 106 13.00 -5.24 9.59
CA ILE A 106 11.85 -4.83 10.40
C ILE A 106 11.13 -6.07 10.95
N ALA A 107 10.92 -7.09 10.13
CA ALA A 107 10.29 -8.34 10.54
C ALA A 107 11.06 -9.02 11.66
N LYS A 108 12.40 -9.13 11.56
CA LYS A 108 13.22 -9.74 12.61
C LYS A 108 13.21 -8.95 13.91
N THR A 109 13.37 -7.63 13.82
CA THR A 109 13.53 -6.77 15.00
C THR A 109 12.22 -6.49 15.74
N VAL A 110 11.13 -6.26 15.01
CA VAL A 110 9.84 -5.83 15.58
C VAL A 110 8.90 -7.01 15.86
N LEU A 111 8.91 -8.04 15.01
CA LEU A 111 7.89 -9.10 15.02
C LEU A 111 8.46 -10.44 15.52
N VAL A 112 9.55 -10.94 14.92
CA VAL A 112 10.15 -12.23 15.30
C VAL A 112 10.68 -12.21 16.73
N SER A 113 11.28 -11.10 17.17
CA SER A 113 11.72 -10.91 18.57
C SER A 113 10.60 -11.09 19.60
N ARG A 114 9.34 -11.02 19.17
CA ARG A 114 8.13 -11.16 19.98
C ARG A 114 7.34 -12.44 19.66
N GLY A 115 7.89 -13.34 18.86
CA GLY A 115 7.24 -14.60 18.45
C GLY A 115 6.12 -14.45 17.42
N LEU A 116 6.01 -13.29 16.75
CA LEU A 116 4.92 -12.98 15.81
C LEU A 116 5.27 -13.37 14.37
N PHE A 117 5.57 -14.65 14.13
CA PHE A 117 6.10 -15.14 12.85
C PHE A 117 5.14 -14.98 11.65
N SER A 118 3.83 -15.21 11.84
CA SER A 118 2.85 -15.06 10.75
C SER A 118 2.72 -13.61 10.29
N LEU A 119 2.80 -12.65 11.22
CA LEU A 119 2.87 -11.22 10.89
C LEU A 119 4.20 -10.87 10.21
N ALA A 120 5.31 -11.45 10.68
CA ALA A 120 6.63 -11.25 10.08
C ALA A 120 6.67 -11.73 8.63
N LEU A 121 6.06 -12.88 8.33
CA LEU A 121 5.87 -13.40 6.98
C LEU A 121 5.04 -12.45 6.12
N GLY A 122 3.93 -11.92 6.66
CA GLY A 122 3.09 -10.93 6.00
C GLY A 122 3.84 -9.66 5.62
N LEU A 123 4.65 -9.14 6.55
CA LEU A 123 5.51 -7.97 6.33
C LEU A 123 6.57 -8.25 5.25
N PHE A 124 7.23 -9.41 5.33
CA PHE A 124 8.26 -9.80 4.38
C PHE A 124 7.71 -9.97 2.97
N ILE A 125 6.57 -10.65 2.80
CA ILE A 125 5.91 -10.79 1.49
C ILE A 125 5.45 -9.44 0.94
N THR A 126 4.99 -8.53 1.81
CA THR A 126 4.66 -7.15 1.41
C THR A 126 5.88 -6.41 0.87
N GLY A 127 7.04 -6.52 1.52
CA GLY A 127 8.28 -5.90 1.03
C GLY A 127 8.87 -6.55 -0.22
N CYS A 128 8.54 -7.82 -0.48
CA CYS A 128 8.92 -8.50 -1.73
C CYS A 128 8.00 -8.15 -2.90
N SER A 129 6.81 -7.62 -2.61
CA SER A 129 5.82 -7.29 -3.64
C SER A 129 6.33 -6.18 -4.58
N PRO A 130 5.81 -6.10 -5.82
CA PRO A 130 6.17 -5.00 -6.72
C PRO A 130 5.50 -3.68 -6.30
N GLY A 131 5.85 -2.59 -6.97
CA GLY A 131 5.24 -1.28 -6.75
C GLY A 131 3.72 -1.33 -6.92
N GLY A 132 2.99 -0.57 -6.10
CA GLY A 132 1.53 -0.50 -6.13
C GLY A 132 1.03 0.57 -7.09
N GLY A 133 -0.01 0.29 -7.88
CA GLY A 133 -0.54 1.22 -8.88
C GLY A 133 -1.04 2.58 -8.34
N ALA A 134 -1.25 2.70 -7.02
CA ALA A 134 -1.50 3.98 -6.36
C ALA A 134 -0.31 4.95 -6.43
N SER A 135 0.92 4.46 -6.64
CA SER A 135 2.14 5.29 -6.84
C SER A 135 2.00 6.27 -7.99
N ASN A 136 1.35 5.86 -9.09
CA ASN A 136 1.14 6.70 -10.25
C ASN A 136 0.30 7.95 -9.92
N PHE A 137 -0.76 7.78 -9.11
CA PHE A 137 -1.63 8.88 -8.70
C PHE A 137 -0.90 9.85 -7.76
N TRP A 138 -0.17 9.32 -6.77
CA TRP A 138 0.60 10.16 -5.84
C TRP A 138 1.75 10.88 -6.52
N THR A 139 2.41 10.23 -7.48
CA THR A 139 3.46 10.86 -8.29
C THR A 139 2.90 12.03 -9.09
N LEU A 140 1.71 11.89 -9.68
CA LEU A 140 1.03 12.99 -10.36
C LEU A 140 0.67 14.12 -9.39
N LEU A 141 0.13 13.80 -8.21
CA LEU A 141 -0.28 14.80 -7.21
C LEU A 141 0.90 15.61 -6.67
N LEU A 142 2.08 15.01 -6.58
CA LEU A 142 3.31 15.62 -6.07
C LEU A 142 4.21 16.19 -7.16
N ASP A 143 3.66 16.48 -8.35
CA ASP A 143 4.39 17.05 -9.50
C ASP A 143 5.65 16.22 -9.90
N GLY A 144 5.60 14.89 -9.70
CA GLY A 144 6.68 13.95 -10.02
C GLY A 144 6.64 13.42 -11.46
N ASN A 145 7.67 12.65 -11.84
CA ASN A 145 7.74 12.04 -13.16
C ASN A 145 6.82 10.81 -13.28
N VAL A 146 5.59 11.04 -13.75
CA VAL A 146 4.57 9.98 -13.91
C VAL A 146 4.99 8.90 -14.92
N ASN A 147 5.65 9.29 -16.02
CA ASN A 147 6.14 8.34 -17.02
C ASN A 147 7.15 7.36 -16.43
N LEU A 148 8.01 7.86 -15.55
CA LEU A 148 8.97 7.05 -14.81
C LEU A 148 8.28 6.12 -13.81
N SER A 149 7.35 6.62 -12.98
CA SER A 149 6.58 5.80 -12.02
C SER A 149 5.86 4.66 -12.72
N VAL A 150 5.06 4.96 -13.75
CA VAL A 150 4.33 3.95 -14.54
C VAL A 150 5.26 2.89 -15.13
N THR A 151 6.43 3.31 -15.64
CA THR A 151 7.43 2.39 -16.19
C THR A 151 8.03 1.48 -15.11
N MET A 152 8.38 2.03 -13.94
CA MET A 152 8.91 1.26 -12.82
C MET A 152 7.88 0.28 -12.26
N THR A 153 6.61 0.68 -12.14
CA THR A 153 5.55 -0.22 -11.67
C THR A 153 5.32 -1.37 -12.66
N PHE A 154 5.34 -1.08 -13.96
CA PHE A 154 5.22 -2.10 -14.99
C PHE A 154 6.39 -3.11 -14.94
N ILE A 155 7.63 -2.61 -14.95
CA ILE A 155 8.83 -3.46 -14.90
C ILE A 155 8.85 -4.28 -13.61
N SER A 156 8.53 -3.67 -12.47
CA SER A 156 8.51 -4.39 -11.19
C SER A 156 7.40 -5.43 -11.14
N THR A 157 6.22 -5.13 -11.66
CA THR A 157 5.12 -6.11 -11.73
C THR A 157 5.52 -7.34 -12.55
N LEU A 158 6.18 -7.17 -13.70
CA LEU A 158 6.70 -8.30 -14.48
C LEU A 158 7.82 -9.04 -13.75
N ALA A 159 8.78 -8.32 -13.17
CA ALA A 159 9.90 -8.90 -12.47
C ALA A 159 9.49 -9.64 -11.19
N SER A 160 8.34 -9.30 -10.59
CA SER A 160 7.82 -9.96 -9.39
C SER A 160 7.63 -11.47 -9.58
N LEU A 161 7.33 -11.93 -10.81
CA LEU A 161 7.21 -13.36 -11.15
C LEU A 161 8.44 -14.18 -10.73
N VAL A 162 9.62 -13.56 -10.80
CA VAL A 162 10.91 -14.19 -10.49
C VAL A 162 11.43 -13.72 -9.14
N MET A 163 11.39 -12.40 -8.89
CA MET A 163 12.00 -11.81 -7.70
C MET A 163 11.27 -12.17 -6.41
N MET A 164 9.94 -12.27 -6.40
CA MET A 164 9.21 -12.66 -5.19
C MET A 164 9.53 -14.10 -4.78
N PRO A 165 9.40 -15.13 -5.64
CA PRO A 165 9.81 -16.49 -5.29
C PRO A 165 11.29 -16.58 -4.88
N LEU A 166 12.18 -15.83 -5.54
CA LEU A 166 13.61 -15.80 -5.22
C LEU A 166 13.85 -15.31 -3.79
N TRP A 167 13.31 -14.14 -3.42
CA TRP A 167 13.49 -13.60 -2.07
C TRP A 167 12.84 -14.47 -0.99
N ILE A 168 11.65 -15.00 -1.29
CA ILE A 168 10.96 -15.92 -0.40
C ILE A 168 11.78 -17.21 -0.21
N SER A 169 12.47 -17.70 -1.25
CA SER A 169 13.35 -18.88 -1.12
C SER A 169 14.60 -18.61 -0.30
N LEU A 170 15.15 -17.39 -0.41
CA LEU A 170 16.39 -16.99 0.24
C LEU A 170 16.20 -16.72 1.73
N LEU A 171 15.19 -15.91 2.08
CA LEU A 171 15.00 -15.38 3.44
C LEU A 171 13.67 -15.77 4.08
N GLY A 172 12.73 -16.32 3.30
CA GLY A 172 11.39 -16.63 3.79
C GLY A 172 11.35 -17.74 4.84
N LYS A 173 12.34 -18.64 4.86
CA LYS A 173 12.44 -19.77 5.82
C LYS A 173 12.46 -19.32 7.27
N ASP A 174 13.04 -18.15 7.55
CA ASP A 174 13.15 -17.60 8.91
C ASP A 174 11.78 -17.24 9.51
N PHE A 175 10.75 -17.07 8.68
CA PHE A 175 9.42 -16.63 9.09
C PHE A 175 8.37 -17.75 9.12
N LEU A 176 8.76 -19.00 8.84
CA LEU A 176 7.86 -20.15 8.73
C LEU A 176 7.73 -20.96 10.02
N GLN A 177 8.23 -20.43 11.14
CA GLN A 177 7.99 -20.98 12.47
C GLN A 177 6.58 -20.56 12.90
N GLY A 178 5.55 -21.21 12.36
CA GLY A 178 4.16 -20.93 12.72
C GLY A 178 3.83 -21.30 14.16
N PHE A 179 2.56 -21.14 14.55
CA PHE A 179 2.06 -21.47 15.89
C PHE A 179 2.18 -22.95 16.29
N SER A 180 2.50 -23.83 15.34
CA SER A 180 2.79 -25.24 15.60
C SER A 180 4.30 -25.47 15.45
N THR A 181 4.99 -25.60 16.59
CA THR A 181 6.44 -25.89 16.65
C THR A 181 6.84 -27.18 15.92
N ASP A 182 5.89 -28.10 15.70
CA ASP A 182 6.09 -29.36 14.98
C ASP A 182 5.79 -29.27 13.47
N PHE A 183 5.09 -28.22 13.01
CA PHE A 183 4.76 -28.01 11.59
C PHE A 183 5.60 -26.88 11.00
N LYS A 184 6.69 -27.26 10.32
CA LYS A 184 7.37 -26.33 9.41
C LYS A 184 6.45 -26.08 8.22
N ILE A 185 5.87 -24.88 8.16
CA ILE A 185 5.11 -24.45 6.98
C ILE A 185 6.07 -24.47 5.80
N GLN A 186 5.86 -25.40 4.86
CA GLN A 186 6.64 -25.41 3.63
C GLN A 186 6.17 -24.27 2.73
N ILE A 187 7.11 -23.48 2.21
CA ILE A 187 6.77 -22.42 1.25
C ILE A 187 6.23 -23.09 -0.02
N PRO A 188 4.98 -22.84 -0.41
CA PRO A 188 4.41 -23.45 -1.59
C PRO A 188 4.75 -22.61 -2.83
N TYR A 189 6.02 -22.67 -3.25
CA TYR A 189 6.55 -21.88 -4.36
C TYR A 189 5.72 -22.01 -5.63
N ALA A 190 5.25 -23.22 -5.97
CA ALA A 190 4.38 -23.43 -7.13
C ALA A 190 3.06 -22.66 -7.04
N LYS A 191 2.46 -22.55 -5.84
CA LYS A 191 1.24 -21.75 -5.62
C LYS A 191 1.53 -20.25 -5.70
N ILE A 192 2.67 -19.80 -5.17
CA ILE A 192 3.11 -18.40 -5.24
C ILE A 192 3.31 -18.00 -6.71
N THR A 193 4.12 -18.76 -7.46
CA THR A 193 4.38 -18.48 -8.88
C THR A 193 3.09 -18.53 -9.70
N ARG A 194 2.21 -19.51 -9.47
CA ARG A 194 0.91 -19.57 -10.14
C ARG A 194 0.04 -18.34 -9.86
N SER A 195 0.00 -17.90 -8.60
CA SER A 195 -0.76 -16.70 -8.19
C SER A 195 -0.21 -15.44 -8.86
N LEU A 196 1.11 -15.30 -8.94
CA LEU A 196 1.77 -14.18 -9.62
C LEU A 196 1.55 -14.22 -11.14
N VAL A 197 1.60 -15.39 -11.78
CA VAL A 197 1.27 -15.53 -13.21
C VAL A 197 -0.19 -15.13 -13.47
N ALA A 198 -1.12 -15.57 -12.60
CA ALA A 198 -2.53 -15.19 -12.71
C ALA A 198 -2.77 -13.67 -12.58
N LEU A 199 -1.84 -12.93 -11.97
CA LEU A 199 -1.89 -11.47 -11.85
C LEU A 199 -1.24 -10.75 -13.04
N VAL A 200 -0.14 -11.28 -13.57
CA VAL A 200 0.58 -10.67 -14.69
C VAL A 200 -0.11 -10.91 -16.04
N VAL A 201 -0.74 -12.07 -16.23
CA VAL A 201 -1.46 -12.37 -17.48
C VAL A 201 -2.54 -11.32 -17.81
N PRO A 202 -3.42 -10.92 -16.87
CA PRO A 202 -4.39 -9.85 -17.09
C PRO A 202 -3.77 -8.50 -17.50
N LEU A 203 -2.62 -8.14 -16.94
CA LEU A 203 -1.88 -6.93 -17.32
C LEU A 203 -1.43 -6.99 -18.80
N LEU A 204 -0.88 -8.13 -19.22
CA LEU A 204 -0.47 -8.36 -20.61
C LEU A 204 -1.66 -8.35 -21.57
N ILE A 205 -2.81 -8.87 -21.14
CA ILE A 205 -4.07 -8.78 -21.90
C ILE A 205 -4.48 -7.32 -22.10
N GLY A 206 -4.43 -6.49 -21.05
CA GLY A 206 -4.72 -5.05 -21.17
C GLY A 206 -3.82 -4.33 -22.18
N ILE A 207 -2.53 -4.66 -22.17
CA ILE A 207 -1.56 -4.15 -23.15
C ILE A 207 -1.92 -4.59 -24.57
N ALA A 208 -2.28 -5.86 -24.75
CA ALA A 208 -2.69 -6.40 -26.05
C ALA A 208 -3.97 -5.71 -26.56
N ILE A 209 -4.96 -5.46 -25.69
CA ILE A 209 -6.17 -4.72 -26.01
C ILE A 209 -5.82 -3.31 -26.50
N LYS A 210 -4.92 -2.59 -25.81
CA LYS A 210 -4.49 -1.26 -26.24
C LYS A 210 -3.86 -1.29 -27.65
N LYS A 211 -3.05 -2.31 -27.94
CA LYS A 211 -2.37 -2.46 -29.23
C LYS A 211 -3.33 -2.78 -30.38
N TRP A 212 -4.34 -3.62 -30.15
CA TRP A 212 -5.25 -4.09 -31.20
C TRP A 212 -6.54 -3.26 -31.33
N LYS A 213 -7.02 -2.67 -30.24
CA LYS A 213 -8.31 -1.97 -30.14
C LYS A 213 -8.15 -0.70 -29.28
N PRO A 214 -7.49 0.36 -29.79
CA PRO A 214 -7.22 1.58 -29.01
C PRO A 214 -8.49 2.29 -28.50
N GLU A 215 -9.60 2.18 -29.24
CA GLU A 215 -10.91 2.71 -28.81
C GLU A 215 -11.43 2.06 -27.52
N TRP A 216 -11.18 0.76 -27.35
CA TRP A 216 -11.56 0.02 -26.15
C TRP A 216 -10.70 0.43 -24.96
N ALA A 217 -9.40 0.61 -25.18
CA ALA A 217 -8.50 1.14 -24.15
C ALA A 217 -8.89 2.57 -23.72
N ALA A 218 -9.34 3.42 -24.65
CA ALA A 218 -9.84 4.76 -24.32
C ALA A 218 -11.10 4.71 -23.43
N LYS A 219 -12.03 3.78 -23.69
CA LYS A 219 -13.19 3.54 -22.82
C LYS A 219 -12.76 3.00 -21.44
N ALA A 220 -11.86 2.03 -21.41
CA ALA A 220 -11.31 1.47 -20.18
C ALA A 220 -10.67 2.54 -19.28
N ARG A 221 -9.92 3.49 -19.86
CA ARG A 221 -9.31 4.61 -19.13
C ARG A 221 -10.35 5.50 -18.43
N LYS A 222 -11.53 5.72 -19.05
CA LYS A 222 -12.62 6.49 -18.42
C LYS A 222 -13.21 5.76 -17.20
N VAL A 223 -13.30 4.44 -17.26
CA VAL A 223 -13.81 3.59 -16.18
C VAL A 223 -12.79 3.43 -15.04
N MET A 224 -11.50 3.55 -15.33
CA MET A 224 -10.43 3.28 -14.36
C MET A 224 -10.50 4.16 -13.11
N ARG A 225 -10.72 5.48 -13.26
CA ARG A 225 -10.78 6.40 -12.10
C ARG A 225 -11.90 6.03 -11.10
N PRO A 226 -13.18 5.91 -11.51
CA PRO A 226 -14.22 5.50 -10.58
C PRO A 226 -14.02 4.06 -10.08
N PHE A 227 -13.43 3.18 -10.89
CA PHE A 227 -13.14 1.80 -10.47
C PHE A 227 -12.10 1.73 -9.36
N ILE A 228 -11.01 2.50 -9.40
CA ILE A 228 -10.00 2.53 -8.33
C ILE A 228 -10.63 2.99 -7.00
N ILE A 229 -11.46 4.04 -7.06
CA ILE A 229 -12.17 4.54 -5.87
C ILE A 229 -13.14 3.47 -5.33
N PHE A 230 -13.89 2.81 -6.23
CA PHE A 230 -14.77 1.71 -5.85
C PHE A 230 -14.01 0.55 -5.20
N VAL A 231 -12.89 0.10 -5.79
CA VAL A 231 -12.05 -0.97 -5.24
C VAL A 231 -11.50 -0.58 -3.87
N LEU A 232 -11.04 0.67 -3.70
CA LEU A 232 -10.57 1.16 -2.42
C LEU A 232 -11.68 1.10 -1.36
N ILE A 233 -12.86 1.64 -1.66
CA ILE A 233 -14.02 1.60 -0.74
C ILE A 233 -14.43 0.17 -0.45
N PHE A 234 -14.49 -0.70 -1.47
CA PHE A 234 -14.83 -2.10 -1.31
C PHE A 234 -13.84 -2.82 -0.39
N VAL A 235 -12.54 -2.69 -0.63
CA VAL A 235 -11.50 -3.33 0.20
C VAL A 235 -11.54 -2.80 1.63
N VAL A 236 -11.76 -1.49 1.83
CA VAL A 236 -11.87 -0.91 3.17
C VAL A 236 -13.13 -1.38 3.88
N VAL A 237 -14.32 -1.24 3.26
CA VAL A 237 -15.60 -1.53 3.91
C VAL A 237 -15.83 -3.04 4.04
N PHE A 238 -15.78 -3.76 2.92
CA PHE A 238 -16.03 -5.19 2.91
C PHE A 238 -14.88 -5.96 3.57
N GLY A 239 -13.63 -5.53 3.35
CA GLY A 239 -12.49 -6.07 4.07
C GLY A 239 -12.56 -5.82 5.57
N ALA A 240 -13.01 -4.63 6.01
CA ALA A 240 -13.20 -4.36 7.43
C ALA A 240 -14.31 -5.23 8.05
N ILE A 241 -15.48 -5.32 7.41
CA ILE A 241 -16.60 -6.12 7.91
C ILE A 241 -16.23 -7.61 8.00
N THR A 242 -15.68 -8.17 6.93
CA THR A 242 -15.31 -9.60 6.87
C THR A 242 -14.15 -9.94 7.80
N ASN A 243 -13.33 -8.94 8.16
CA ASN A 243 -12.16 -9.14 8.99
C ASN A 243 -12.13 -8.23 10.23
N LEU A 244 -13.30 -7.96 10.84
CA LEU A 244 -13.37 -7.21 12.10
C LEU A 244 -12.50 -7.84 13.19
N TYR A 245 -12.34 -9.18 13.15
CA TYR A 245 -11.43 -9.91 14.05
C TYR A 245 -9.96 -9.51 13.86
N MET A 246 -9.53 -9.13 12.65
CA MET A 246 -8.15 -8.69 12.38
C MET A 246 -7.82 -7.41 13.14
N PHE A 247 -8.77 -6.48 13.28
CA PHE A 247 -8.57 -5.28 14.10
C PHE A 247 -8.37 -5.60 15.58
N LYS A 248 -9.01 -6.68 16.09
CA LYS A 248 -8.75 -7.18 17.45
C LYS A 248 -7.37 -7.84 17.57
N MET A 249 -6.80 -8.33 16.47
CA MET A 249 -5.45 -8.88 16.40
C MET A 249 -4.37 -7.83 16.10
N MET A 250 -4.73 -6.56 15.87
CA MET A 250 -3.77 -5.48 15.65
C MET A 250 -3.05 -5.15 16.95
N THR A 251 -1.85 -5.71 17.08
CA THR A 251 -0.94 -5.41 18.17
C THR A 251 -0.09 -4.18 17.83
N VAL A 252 0.45 -3.50 18.85
CA VAL A 252 1.38 -2.38 18.66
C VAL A 252 2.56 -2.74 17.75
N PRO A 253 3.20 -3.93 17.87
CA PRO A 253 4.24 -4.36 16.93
C PRO A 253 3.75 -4.50 15.48
N ALA A 254 2.53 -4.97 15.25
CA ALA A 254 1.96 -5.08 13.91
C ALA A 254 1.76 -3.70 13.27
N LEU A 255 1.25 -2.74 14.05
CA LEU A 255 1.12 -1.34 13.66
C LEU A 255 2.47 -0.72 13.32
N LEU A 256 3.46 -0.88 14.19
CA LEU A 256 4.82 -0.38 13.97
C LEU A 256 5.45 -1.00 12.71
N GLY A 257 5.34 -2.31 12.52
CA GLY A 257 5.88 -2.98 11.34
C GLY A 257 5.24 -2.48 10.04
N GLY A 258 3.89 -2.40 10.01
CA GLY A 258 3.15 -1.92 8.85
C GLY A 258 3.35 -0.42 8.56
N LEU A 259 3.63 0.40 9.58
CA LEU A 259 4.00 1.81 9.43
C LEU A 259 5.44 1.96 8.89
N LEU A 260 6.40 1.27 9.51
CA LEU A 260 7.83 1.45 9.23
C LEU A 260 8.19 1.06 7.80
N LEU A 261 7.58 -0.01 7.25
CA LEU A 261 7.93 -0.48 5.91
C LEU A 261 7.74 0.57 4.81
N PRO A 262 6.53 1.14 4.58
CA PRO A 262 6.35 2.18 3.57
C PRO A 262 7.15 3.44 3.87
N TRP A 263 7.27 3.84 5.14
CA TRP A 263 7.98 5.06 5.55
C TRP A 263 9.48 4.98 5.30
N CYS A 264 10.12 3.90 5.74
CA CYS A 264 11.51 3.64 5.42
C CYS A 264 11.68 3.50 3.91
N GLY A 265 10.74 2.86 3.22
CA GLY A 265 10.69 2.81 1.76
C GLY A 265 10.80 4.17 1.08
N PHE A 266 9.96 5.12 1.46
CA PHE A 266 10.00 6.50 0.96
C PHE A 266 11.36 7.16 1.25
N MET A 267 11.86 7.02 2.48
CA MET A 267 13.12 7.62 2.89
C MET A 267 14.31 7.08 2.09
N PHE A 268 14.43 5.75 1.96
CA PHE A 268 15.53 5.13 1.21
C PHE A 268 15.42 5.41 -0.30
N GLY A 269 14.22 5.35 -0.88
CA GLY A 269 14.01 5.71 -2.29
C GLY A 269 14.41 7.16 -2.57
N CYS A 270 14.04 8.08 -1.69
CA CYS A 270 14.46 9.49 -1.74
C CYS A 270 15.98 9.65 -1.59
N PHE A 271 16.56 9.01 -0.56
CA PHE A 271 18.00 9.12 -0.27
C PHE A 271 18.88 8.60 -1.43
N VAL A 272 18.55 7.43 -1.97
CA VAL A 272 19.31 6.84 -3.09
C VAL A 272 19.18 7.69 -4.35
N SER A 273 17.99 8.23 -4.64
CA SER A 273 17.79 9.10 -5.81
C SER A 273 18.48 10.47 -5.67
N ILE A 274 18.58 11.03 -4.45
CA ILE A 274 19.37 12.24 -4.18
C ILE A 274 20.86 12.00 -4.36
N ILE A 275 21.41 10.92 -3.78
CA ILE A 275 22.85 10.61 -3.88
C ILE A 275 23.27 10.36 -5.33
N THR A 276 22.40 9.72 -6.11
CA THR A 276 22.61 9.50 -7.54
C THR A 276 22.31 10.74 -8.39
N ARG A 277 22.05 11.90 -7.77
CA ARG A 277 21.83 13.21 -8.41
C ARG A 277 20.72 13.19 -9.47
N ARG A 278 19.58 12.58 -9.15
CA ARG A 278 18.40 12.58 -10.03
C ARG A 278 17.69 13.94 -10.00
N ALA A 279 16.96 14.25 -11.07
CA ALA A 279 16.15 15.46 -11.12
C ALA A 279 15.03 15.39 -10.06
N PRO A 280 14.56 16.53 -9.50
CA PRO A 280 13.53 16.52 -8.45
C PRO A 280 12.26 15.72 -8.80
N PRO A 281 11.71 15.79 -10.04
CA PRO A 281 10.55 14.95 -10.39
C PRO A 281 10.85 13.45 -10.39
N ASP A 282 12.08 13.05 -10.72
CA ASP A 282 12.51 11.65 -10.72
C ASP A 282 12.75 11.16 -9.28
N VAL A 283 13.29 12.01 -8.40
CA VAL A 283 13.44 11.74 -6.97
C VAL A 283 12.08 11.45 -6.34
N THR A 284 11.08 12.31 -6.60
CA THR A 284 9.71 12.11 -6.13
C THR A 284 9.13 10.80 -6.65
N ALA A 285 9.27 10.51 -7.95
CA ALA A 285 8.77 9.27 -8.54
C ALA A 285 9.43 8.02 -7.92
N ILE A 286 10.77 8.00 -7.78
CA ILE A 286 11.50 6.86 -7.20
C ILE A 286 11.15 6.67 -5.72
N ALA A 287 11.04 7.75 -4.95
CA ALA A 287 10.67 7.68 -3.54
C ALA A 287 9.28 7.07 -3.36
N ILE A 288 8.28 7.62 -4.07
CA ILE A 288 6.89 7.13 -4.01
C ILE A 288 6.79 5.69 -4.48
N GLU A 289 7.43 5.37 -5.61
CA GLU A 289 7.42 4.02 -6.17
C GLU A 289 8.03 3.00 -5.19
N THR A 290 9.13 3.37 -4.53
CA THR A 290 9.78 2.49 -3.57
C THR A 290 8.86 2.24 -2.38
N GLY A 291 8.28 3.29 -1.79
CA GLY A 291 7.47 3.16 -0.55
C GLY A 291 6.08 2.57 -0.74
N ILE A 292 5.44 2.79 -1.90
CA ILE A 292 4.10 2.23 -2.18
C ILE A 292 4.22 0.83 -2.74
N GLN A 293 3.86 -0.15 -1.91
CA GLN A 293 3.82 -1.55 -2.28
C GLN A 293 2.47 -1.99 -2.85
N ASN A 294 2.47 -3.04 -3.67
CA ASN A 294 1.25 -3.66 -4.14
C ASN A 294 0.66 -4.61 -3.08
N THR A 295 -0.08 -4.02 -2.14
CA THR A 295 -0.70 -4.74 -1.03
C THR A 295 -1.72 -5.78 -1.49
N GLY A 296 -2.39 -5.57 -2.64
CA GLY A 296 -3.30 -6.54 -3.23
C GLY A 296 -2.59 -7.83 -3.66
N ILE A 297 -1.44 -7.70 -4.34
CA ILE A 297 -0.59 -8.85 -4.71
C ILE A 297 -0.09 -9.56 -3.46
N ALA A 298 0.37 -8.83 -2.44
CA ALA A 298 0.83 -9.41 -1.19
C ALA A 298 -0.27 -10.24 -0.49
N ILE A 299 -1.48 -9.67 -0.35
CA ILE A 299 -2.64 -10.36 0.23
C ILE A 299 -3.00 -11.60 -0.58
N LEU A 300 -3.04 -11.50 -1.92
CA LEU A 300 -3.35 -12.65 -2.75
C LEU A 300 -2.33 -13.77 -2.58
N VAL A 301 -1.03 -13.44 -2.61
CA VAL A 301 0.04 -14.42 -2.43
C VAL A 301 -0.08 -15.10 -1.06
N LEU A 302 -0.34 -14.32 0.00
CA LEU A 302 -0.54 -14.86 1.35
C LEU A 302 -1.74 -15.83 1.40
N LYS A 303 -2.90 -15.40 0.92
CA LYS A 303 -4.17 -16.15 1.00
C LYS A 303 -4.24 -17.35 0.06
N ALA A 304 -3.61 -17.27 -1.12
CA ALA A 304 -3.63 -18.34 -2.11
C ALA A 304 -2.53 -19.38 -1.88
N SER A 305 -1.44 -18.99 -1.22
CA SER A 305 -0.27 -19.85 -1.04
C SER A 305 -0.26 -20.51 0.33
N PHE A 306 -0.53 -19.76 1.41
CA PHE A 306 -0.38 -20.26 2.78
C PHE A 306 -1.69 -20.80 3.36
N THR A 307 -1.57 -21.66 4.37
CA THR A 307 -2.71 -22.23 5.09
C THR A 307 -3.22 -21.26 6.15
N GLN A 308 -4.51 -21.35 6.46
CA GLN A 308 -5.08 -20.68 7.63
C GLN A 308 -4.60 -21.39 8.91
N PRO A 309 -4.38 -20.68 10.03
CA PRO A 309 -4.67 -19.25 10.27
C PRO A 309 -3.57 -18.28 9.81
N ASP A 310 -2.37 -18.77 9.46
CA ASP A 310 -1.21 -17.92 9.18
C ASP A 310 -1.41 -17.00 7.97
N ALA A 311 -2.12 -17.47 6.95
CA ALA A 311 -2.49 -16.66 5.80
C ALA A 311 -3.38 -15.46 6.19
N ASP A 312 -4.27 -15.64 7.17
CA ASP A 312 -5.19 -14.60 7.64
C ASP A 312 -4.45 -13.59 8.52
N ILE A 313 -3.63 -14.08 9.45
CA ILE A 313 -2.81 -13.25 10.33
C ILE A 313 -1.79 -12.45 9.52
N GLY A 314 -1.08 -13.08 8.59
CA GLY A 314 -0.09 -12.41 7.75
C GLY A 314 -0.70 -11.32 6.86
N ALA A 315 -1.93 -11.53 6.36
CA ALA A 315 -2.62 -10.54 5.52
C ALA A 315 -3.01 -9.24 6.26
N VAL A 316 -2.94 -9.22 7.59
CA VAL A 316 -3.14 -8.00 8.40
C VAL A 316 -2.11 -6.92 8.06
N ILE A 317 -0.84 -7.30 7.89
CA ILE A 317 0.24 -6.33 7.67
C ILE A 317 0.09 -5.53 6.36
N PRO A 318 -0.16 -6.13 5.18
CA PRO A 318 -0.42 -5.36 3.97
C PRO A 318 -1.59 -4.38 4.11
N VAL A 319 -2.63 -4.72 4.88
CA VAL A 319 -3.77 -3.82 5.16
C VAL A 319 -3.32 -2.64 6.02
N ILE A 320 -2.58 -2.88 7.10
CA ILE A 320 -2.00 -1.82 7.93
C ILE A 320 -1.12 -0.91 7.06
N ALA A 321 -0.21 -1.49 6.28
CA ALA A 321 0.67 -0.73 5.40
C ALA A 321 -0.14 0.16 4.44
N ALA A 322 -1.20 -0.36 3.81
CA ALA A 322 -2.10 0.43 2.97
C ALA A 322 -2.75 1.60 3.71
N CYS A 323 -3.20 1.40 4.97
CA CYS A 323 -3.81 2.46 5.77
C CYS A 323 -2.82 3.56 6.18
N PHE A 324 -1.56 3.21 6.45
CA PHE A 324 -0.53 4.15 6.91
C PHE A 324 0.33 4.77 5.80
N THR A 325 0.22 4.25 4.57
CA THR A 325 0.92 4.77 3.38
C THR A 325 0.54 6.23 3.02
N PRO A 326 -0.74 6.65 3.08
CA PRO A 326 -1.13 8.03 2.74
C PRO A 326 -0.58 9.10 3.69
N GLY A 327 -0.33 8.77 4.96
CA GLY A 327 0.10 9.74 5.99
C GLY A 327 1.30 10.61 5.57
N PRO A 328 2.48 10.02 5.26
CA PRO A 328 3.65 10.79 4.83
C PRO A 328 3.45 11.49 3.48
N LEU A 329 2.62 10.92 2.59
CA LEU A 329 2.34 11.51 1.27
C LEU A 329 1.45 12.74 1.38
N LEU A 330 0.45 12.73 2.27
CA LEU A 330 -0.39 13.89 2.59
C LEU A 330 0.43 15.00 3.23
N LEU A 331 1.34 14.65 4.15
CA LEU A 331 2.26 15.61 4.75
C LEU A 331 3.17 16.23 3.67
N GLY A 332 3.74 15.40 2.79
CA GLY A 332 4.54 15.85 1.65
C GLY A 332 3.76 16.77 0.72
N ALA A 333 2.50 16.45 0.42
CA ALA A 333 1.61 17.28 -0.41
C ALA A 333 1.31 18.62 0.26
N ALA A 334 1.03 18.64 1.57
CA ALA A 334 0.79 19.88 2.32
C ALA A 334 2.01 20.79 2.29
N VAL A 335 3.21 20.25 2.55
CA VAL A 335 4.48 21.00 2.48
C VAL A 335 4.72 21.52 1.07
N HIS A 336 4.53 20.70 0.04
CA HIS A 336 4.71 21.09 -1.36
C HIS A 336 3.78 22.24 -1.76
N LEU A 337 2.50 22.17 -1.36
CA LEU A 337 1.53 23.23 -1.61
C LEU A 337 1.87 24.54 -0.89
N VAL A 338 2.37 24.47 0.35
CA VAL A 338 2.81 25.65 1.10
C VAL A 338 4.01 26.30 0.42
N LEU A 339 5.04 25.52 0.06
CA LEU A 339 6.23 26.03 -0.62
C LEU A 339 5.90 26.66 -1.98
N LYS A 340 5.00 26.03 -2.75
CA LYS A 340 4.54 26.55 -4.04
C LYS A 340 3.80 27.88 -3.88
N ARG A 341 2.95 28.02 -2.86
CA ARG A 341 2.27 29.28 -2.52
C ARG A 341 3.25 30.37 -2.11
N LEU A 342 4.24 30.04 -1.27
CA LEU A 342 5.27 30.99 -0.84
C LEU A 342 6.10 31.47 -2.02
N LYS A 343 6.56 30.57 -2.89
CA LYS A 343 7.34 30.93 -4.08
C LYS A 343 6.55 31.86 -5.02
N LYS A 344 5.28 31.53 -5.31
CA LYS A 344 4.40 32.39 -6.12
C LYS A 344 4.21 33.77 -5.49
N ARG A 345 4.08 33.85 -4.16
CA ARG A 345 3.97 35.13 -3.45
C ARG A 345 5.27 35.93 -3.54
N THR A 346 6.43 35.30 -3.41
CA THR A 346 7.74 35.95 -3.55
C THR A 346 7.98 36.44 -4.99
N GLU A 347 7.59 35.67 -6.00
CA GLU A 347 7.69 36.08 -7.41
C GLU A 347 6.77 37.28 -7.69
N SER A 348 5.52 37.24 -7.24
CA SER A 348 4.58 38.38 -7.34
C SER A 348 5.09 39.63 -6.60
N LEU A 349 5.70 39.47 -5.41
CA LEU A 349 6.32 40.58 -4.68
C LEU A 349 7.52 41.16 -5.44
N LYS A 350 8.34 40.33 -6.07
CA LYS A 350 9.47 40.79 -6.90
C LYS A 350 9.00 41.54 -8.15
N GLU A 351 7.92 41.09 -8.78
CA GLU A 351 7.32 41.79 -9.92
C GLU A 351 6.80 43.16 -9.51
N VAL A 352 6.06 43.25 -8.39
CA VAL A 352 5.56 44.53 -7.86
C VAL A 352 6.70 45.48 -7.48
N LEU A 353 7.77 44.98 -6.86
CA LEU A 353 8.95 45.79 -6.52
C LEU A 353 9.72 46.25 -7.78
N ALA A 354 9.81 45.42 -8.82
CA ALA A 354 10.45 45.78 -10.08
C ALA A 354 9.65 46.85 -10.86
N ASP A 355 8.32 46.79 -10.82
CA ASP A 355 7.45 47.83 -11.39
C ASP A 355 7.57 49.15 -10.61
N ALA A 356 7.68 49.07 -9.27
CA ALA A 356 7.89 50.24 -8.42
C ALA A 356 9.21 50.98 -8.72
N ASP A 357 10.28 50.25 -9.02
CA ASP A 357 11.58 50.83 -9.41
C ASP A 357 11.56 51.43 -10.84
N GLN A 358 10.72 50.92 -11.75
CA GLN A 358 10.61 51.45 -13.12
C GLN A 358 9.68 52.64 -13.27
N LYS A 359 8.70 52.81 -12.37
CA LYS A 359 7.73 53.92 -12.41
C LYS A 359 7.38 54.47 -11.01
N PRO A 360 8.31 55.20 -10.37
CA PRO A 360 8.10 55.72 -9.02
C PRO A 360 6.90 56.69 -8.91
N ASP A 361 6.60 57.45 -9.97
CA ASP A 361 5.56 58.50 -9.94
C ASP A 361 4.12 57.96 -10.10
N GLU A 362 3.92 56.83 -10.79
CA GLU A 362 2.59 56.18 -10.92
C GLU A 362 2.16 55.46 -9.62
N MET A 363 3.12 54.97 -8.83
CA MET A 363 2.85 54.29 -7.56
C MET A 363 2.50 55.28 -6.42
N LEU A 364 3.15 56.45 -6.39
CA LEU A 364 2.81 57.53 -5.45
C LEU A 364 1.39 58.09 -5.66
N SER A 365 0.92 58.14 -6.92
CA SER A 365 -0.46 58.54 -7.23
C SER A 365 -1.49 57.48 -6.84
N SER A 366 -1.15 56.20 -6.87
CA SER A 366 -2.07 55.11 -6.47
C SER A 366 -2.09 54.86 -4.96
N MET A 367 -0.96 55.10 -4.27
CA MET A 367 -0.91 55.08 -2.80
C MET A 367 -1.60 56.30 -2.17
N SER A 368 -1.56 57.47 -2.81
CA SER A 368 -2.31 58.66 -2.34
C SER A 368 -3.82 58.52 -2.53
N LEU A 369 -4.28 57.78 -3.54
CA LEU A 369 -5.69 57.40 -3.71
C LEU A 369 -6.19 56.41 -2.66
N LEU A 370 -5.32 55.55 -2.12
CA LEU A 370 -5.66 54.61 -1.02
C LEU A 370 -5.61 55.25 0.37
N GLN A 371 -5.16 56.50 0.50
CA GLN A 371 -5.06 57.24 1.76
C GLN A 371 -6.16 58.29 1.95
N GLN A 372 -7.09 58.44 1.01
CA GLN A 372 -8.32 59.21 1.27
C GLN A 372 -9.31 58.32 2.02
N PRO A 373 -9.71 58.67 3.25
CA PRO A 373 -10.78 57.96 3.91
C PRO A 373 -12.09 58.23 3.16
N ASP A 374 -12.72 57.17 2.66
CA ASP A 374 -14.12 57.19 2.25
C ASP A 374 -14.98 57.56 3.47
N VAL A 375 -15.24 58.85 3.65
CA VAL A 375 -16.34 59.34 4.48
C VAL A 375 -17.58 59.28 3.62
N GLU A 376 -18.27 58.14 3.60
CA GLU A 376 -19.67 58.10 3.18
C GLU A 376 -20.53 58.82 4.23
N PRO A 377 -21.39 59.79 3.85
CA PRO A 377 -22.34 60.38 4.79
C PRO A 377 -23.39 59.33 5.20
N GLU A 378 -23.54 59.10 6.51
CA GLU A 378 -24.60 58.30 7.10
C GLU A 378 -25.97 58.68 6.52
N LYS A 379 -26.68 57.72 5.93
CA LYS A 379 -28.11 57.88 5.64
C LYS A 379 -28.90 57.86 6.95
N PRO A 380 -29.84 58.79 7.18
CA PRO A 380 -30.68 58.75 8.37
C PRO A 380 -31.59 57.52 8.34
N VAL A 381 -31.62 56.80 9.46
CA VAL A 381 -32.49 55.65 9.69
C VAL A 381 -33.94 56.13 9.82
N ASP A 382 -34.84 55.55 9.00
CA ASP A 382 -36.27 55.82 9.02
C ASP A 382 -36.92 55.26 10.30
N PRO A 383 -37.54 56.08 11.18
CA PRO A 383 -38.20 55.64 12.40
C PRO A 383 -39.41 54.71 12.16
N ALA A 384 -39.93 54.62 10.93
CA ALA A 384 -41.09 53.78 10.61
C ALA A 384 -40.77 52.27 10.48
N ALA A 385 -39.49 51.88 10.36
CA ALA A 385 -39.10 50.48 10.17
C ALA A 385 -38.99 49.66 11.48
N ILE A 386 -39.07 50.30 12.66
CA ILE A 386 -38.90 49.64 13.96
C ILE A 386 -40.26 49.20 14.57
N ALA A 387 -41.39 49.59 14.00
CA ALA A 387 -42.73 49.30 14.55
C ALA A 387 -43.46 48.07 13.95
N SER A 388 -42.85 47.29 13.05
CA SER A 388 -43.49 46.09 12.47
C SER A 388 -42.83 44.75 12.84
N ILE A 389 -42.00 44.73 13.88
CA ILE A 389 -41.43 43.50 14.47
C ILE A 389 -41.60 43.55 16.00
N ALA A 390 -42.81 43.85 16.46
CA ALA A 390 -43.24 43.66 17.86
C ALA A 390 -44.47 42.75 17.89
#